data_AF-D3Q5Y3-F1
#
_entry.id   AF-D3Q5Y3-F1
#
_cell.length_a   1.000
_cell.length_b   1.000
_cell.length_c   1.000
_cell.angle_alpha   90.00
_cell.angle_beta   90.00
_cell.angle_gamma   90.00
#
_symmetry.space_group_name_H-M   'P 1'
#
loop_
_entity.id
_entity.type
_entity.pdbx_description
1 polymer ?
#
loop_
_entity_poly.entity_id
_entity_poly.type
_entity_poly.pdbx_seq_one_letter_code
_entity_poly.pdbx_strand_id
1 'polypeptide(L)'
;MPSQQSRELVELFYRRLTDDLGDRSGLVDRIRELQARLVAETGELPDPPAHDNVLYTAAVLAAYRVLRQHEAAHPDGRGLIAWLTAAFTEPLAEQVREGTEAMLDGSPDPFAVMTELAKRVEGEQYGAQFAFEHSQDDERGFHTDVHRCGYHDFFVKHDAAELTPVLCAFDANWYEAIDPERHGFRFTRSTTIGLGGRICPFHFDRQD
;
A
#
# COMPACT_ATOMS: atom_id res chain seq x y z
N MET A 1 -9.91 11.57 -11.52
CA MET A 1 -8.70 11.29 -12.33
C MET A 1 -7.53 11.00 -11.40
N PRO A 2 -6.66 10.02 -11.70
CA PRO A 2 -5.54 9.71 -10.82
C PRO A 2 -4.45 10.81 -10.78
N SER A 3 -3.81 10.98 -9.62
CA SER A 3 -2.70 11.89 -9.39
C SER A 3 -1.45 11.49 -10.19
N GLN A 4 -0.46 12.39 -10.22
CA GLN A 4 0.84 12.07 -10.82
C GLN A 4 1.58 11.00 -10.01
N GLN A 5 1.56 11.12 -8.68
CA GLN A 5 2.23 10.18 -7.76
C GLN A 5 1.73 8.75 -7.95
N SER A 6 0.41 8.54 -8.01
CA SER A 6 -0.18 7.21 -8.18
C SER A 6 0.13 6.60 -9.56
N ARG A 7 0.29 7.44 -10.59
CA ARG A 7 0.77 6.99 -11.91
C ARG A 7 2.23 6.57 -11.87
N GLU A 8 3.09 7.35 -11.22
CA GLU A 8 4.51 7.02 -11.05
C GLU A 8 4.72 5.71 -10.29
N LEU A 9 3.96 5.48 -9.21
CA LEU A 9 3.96 4.21 -8.47
C LEU A 9 3.66 3.02 -9.39
N VAL A 10 2.59 3.11 -10.19
CA VAL A 10 2.20 2.06 -11.13
C VAL A 10 3.25 1.84 -12.22
N GLU A 11 3.87 2.90 -12.71
CA GLU A 11 4.96 2.79 -13.69
C GLU A 11 6.21 2.12 -13.12
N LEU A 12 6.56 2.37 -11.85
CA LEU A 12 7.65 1.67 -11.18
C LEU A 12 7.37 0.17 -11.03
N PHE A 13 6.13 -0.17 -10.64
CA PHE A 13 5.67 -1.56 -10.60
C PHE A 13 5.80 -2.24 -11.96
N TYR A 14 5.34 -1.59 -13.04
CA TYR A 14 5.45 -2.15 -14.39
C TYR A 14 6.88 -2.24 -14.91
N ARG A 15 7.75 -1.30 -14.56
CA ARG A 15 9.18 -1.37 -14.89
C ARG A 15 9.80 -2.60 -14.24
N ARG A 16 9.55 -2.80 -12.94
CA ARG A 16 10.03 -3.99 -12.21
C ARG A 16 9.53 -5.29 -12.83
N LEU A 17 8.24 -5.38 -13.18
CA LEU A 17 7.73 -6.56 -13.89
C LEU A 17 8.38 -6.77 -15.27
N THR A 18 8.64 -5.68 -16.00
CA THR A 18 9.28 -5.76 -17.33
C THR A 18 10.71 -6.30 -17.21
N ASP A 19 11.48 -5.76 -16.27
CA ASP A 19 12.86 -6.16 -16.01
C ASP A 19 12.93 -7.65 -15.64
N ASP A 20 12.02 -8.10 -14.77
CA ASP A 20 11.93 -9.48 -14.30
C ASP A 20 11.45 -10.46 -15.38
N LEU A 21 10.55 -10.03 -16.28
CA LEU A 21 9.96 -10.87 -17.32
C LEU A 21 10.83 -11.02 -18.58
N GLY A 22 11.74 -10.07 -18.83
CA GLY A 22 12.64 -10.07 -19.98
C GLY A 22 11.89 -10.18 -21.32
N ASP A 23 12.19 -11.23 -22.10
CA ASP A 23 11.58 -11.50 -23.41
C ASP A 23 10.05 -11.69 -23.36
N ARG A 24 9.46 -11.82 -22.17
CA ARG A 24 8.01 -11.93 -21.96
C ARG A 24 7.35 -10.61 -21.58
N SER A 25 8.02 -9.49 -21.82
CA SER A 25 7.51 -8.13 -21.56
C SER A 25 6.16 -7.83 -22.22
N GLY A 26 5.80 -8.50 -23.32
CA GLY A 26 4.45 -8.41 -23.91
C GLY A 26 3.32 -8.85 -22.96
N LEU A 27 3.62 -9.55 -21.86
CA LEU A 27 2.65 -9.78 -20.78
C LEU A 27 2.33 -8.49 -20.01
N VAL A 28 3.28 -7.56 -19.87
CA VAL A 28 3.06 -6.26 -19.22
C VAL A 28 2.08 -5.40 -20.01
N ASP A 29 2.11 -5.44 -21.34
CA ASP A 29 1.13 -4.75 -22.17
C ASP A 29 -0.28 -5.29 -21.91
N ARG A 30 -0.45 -6.61 -21.83
CA ARG A 30 -1.72 -7.25 -21.46
C ARG A 30 -2.18 -6.88 -20.06
N ILE A 31 -1.25 -6.70 -19.12
CA ILE A 31 -1.54 -6.23 -17.76
C ILE A 31 -2.07 -4.80 -17.81
N ARG A 32 -1.41 -3.90 -18.56
CA ARG A 32 -1.85 -2.50 -18.73
C ARG A 32 -3.23 -2.40 -19.36
N GLU A 33 -3.50 -3.18 -20.41
CA GLU A 33 -4.81 -3.25 -21.06
C GLU A 33 -5.90 -3.71 -20.08
N LEU A 34 -5.63 -4.77 -19.31
CA LEU A 34 -6.58 -5.29 -18.32
C LEU A 34 -6.80 -4.31 -17.17
N GLN A 35 -5.75 -3.64 -16.68
CA GLN A 35 -5.88 -2.58 -15.67
C GLN A 35 -6.80 -1.47 -16.16
N ALA A 36 -6.56 -0.94 -17.37
CA ALA A 36 -7.36 0.14 -17.93
C ALA A 36 -8.85 -0.24 -18.03
N ARG A 37 -9.13 -1.48 -18.41
CA ARG A 37 -10.50 -2.02 -18.41
C ARG A 37 -11.11 -2.10 -17.01
N LEU A 38 -10.40 -2.63 -16.03
CA LEU A 38 -10.86 -2.72 -14.64
C LEU A 38 -11.17 -1.34 -14.04
N VAL A 39 -10.33 -0.35 -14.32
CA VAL A 39 -10.56 1.04 -13.91
C VAL A 39 -11.83 1.59 -14.57
N ALA A 40 -12.02 1.37 -15.87
CA ALA A 40 -13.23 1.82 -16.58
C ALA A 40 -14.50 1.13 -16.09
N GLU A 41 -14.44 -0.17 -15.79
CA GLU A 41 -15.56 -0.97 -15.26
C GLU A 41 -15.96 -0.58 -13.82
N THR A 42 -15.10 0.15 -13.09
CA THR A 42 -15.39 0.61 -11.73
C THR A 42 -16.50 1.67 -11.70
N GLY A 43 -16.65 2.45 -12.77
CA GLY A 43 -17.68 3.49 -12.88
C GLY A 43 -17.31 4.78 -12.15
N GLU A 44 -18.32 5.50 -11.68
CA GLU A 44 -18.14 6.76 -10.94
C GLU A 44 -17.57 6.50 -9.54
N LEU A 45 -16.58 7.32 -9.16
CA LEU A 45 -15.88 7.21 -7.89
C LEU A 45 -16.25 8.38 -6.97
N PRO A 46 -16.30 8.16 -5.65
CA PRO A 46 -16.88 9.12 -4.72
C PRO A 46 -16.04 10.39 -4.53
N ASP A 47 -14.73 10.32 -4.75
CA ASP A 47 -13.79 11.40 -4.50
C ASP A 47 -12.47 11.22 -5.27
N PRO A 48 -11.60 12.25 -5.31
CA PRO A 48 -10.31 12.15 -5.99
C PRO A 48 -9.40 11.03 -5.47
N PRO A 49 -9.21 10.82 -4.15
CA PRO A 49 -8.40 9.71 -3.62
C PRO A 49 -8.84 8.33 -4.11
N ALA A 50 -10.14 8.10 -4.27
CA ALA A 50 -10.66 6.84 -4.79
C ALA A 50 -10.13 6.50 -6.19
N HIS A 51 -9.84 7.51 -7.03
CA HIS A 51 -9.24 7.26 -8.35
C HIS A 51 -7.82 6.71 -8.26
N ASP A 52 -7.04 7.20 -7.30
CA ASP A 52 -5.69 6.72 -7.04
C ASP A 52 -5.72 5.29 -6.53
N ASN A 53 -6.55 5.07 -5.51
CA ASN A 53 -6.73 3.78 -4.85
C ASN A 53 -7.14 2.69 -5.84
N VAL A 54 -8.09 2.98 -6.73
CA VAL A 54 -8.49 2.04 -7.78
C VAL A 54 -7.39 1.82 -8.82
N LEU A 55 -6.60 2.85 -9.17
CA LEU A 55 -5.58 2.75 -10.21
C LEU A 55 -4.53 1.67 -9.90
N TYR A 56 -3.89 1.73 -8.74
CA TYR A 56 -2.85 0.76 -8.38
C TYR A 56 -3.42 -0.57 -7.88
N THR A 57 -4.61 -0.57 -7.27
CA THR A 57 -5.29 -1.83 -6.89
C THR A 57 -5.67 -2.64 -8.14
N ALA A 58 -6.18 -1.99 -9.18
CA ALA A 58 -6.46 -2.61 -10.46
C ALA A 58 -5.19 -3.12 -11.16
N ALA A 59 -4.05 -2.44 -11.00
CA ALA A 59 -2.78 -2.85 -11.58
C ALA A 59 -2.31 -4.19 -10.97
N VAL A 60 -2.38 -4.33 -9.65
CA VAL A 60 -2.05 -5.58 -8.94
C VAL A 60 -3.01 -6.71 -9.36
N LEU A 61 -4.32 -6.44 -9.42
CA LEU A 61 -5.30 -7.45 -9.88
C LEU A 61 -5.04 -7.89 -11.33
N ALA A 62 -4.76 -6.95 -12.22
CA ALA A 62 -4.45 -7.23 -13.61
C ALA A 62 -3.19 -8.09 -13.74
N ALA A 63 -2.13 -7.73 -13.00
CA ALA A 63 -0.88 -8.49 -12.95
C ALA A 63 -1.13 -9.93 -12.50
N TYR A 64 -1.83 -10.12 -11.39
CA TYR A 64 -2.18 -11.45 -10.89
C TYR A 64 -2.95 -12.28 -11.93
N ARG A 65 -3.99 -11.71 -12.55
CA ARG A 65 -4.84 -12.43 -13.52
C ARG A 65 -4.11 -12.84 -14.78
N VAL A 66 -3.23 -11.98 -15.31
CA VAL A 66 -2.42 -12.31 -16.48
C VAL A 66 -1.35 -13.34 -16.10
N LEU A 67 -0.59 -13.09 -15.03
CA LEU A 67 0.59 -13.88 -14.69
C LEU A 67 0.26 -15.25 -14.09
N ARG A 68 -0.91 -15.44 -13.47
CA ARG A 68 -1.35 -16.77 -13.00
C ARG A 68 -1.60 -17.76 -14.13
N GLN A 69 -1.85 -17.28 -15.35
CA GLN A 69 -2.01 -18.12 -16.54
C GLN A 69 -0.66 -18.59 -17.10
N HIS A 70 0.45 -18.10 -16.52
CA HIS A 70 1.81 -18.27 -17.02
C HIS A 70 2.75 -18.61 -15.86
N GLU A 71 2.55 -19.73 -15.16
CA GLU A 71 3.35 -20.11 -13.97
C GLU A 71 4.87 -20.15 -14.21
N ALA A 72 5.30 -20.50 -15.43
CA ALA A 72 6.72 -20.44 -15.81
C ALA A 72 7.31 -19.01 -15.83
N ALA A 73 6.49 -17.97 -15.62
CA ALA A 73 6.87 -16.56 -15.67
C ALA A 73 7.37 -15.98 -14.35
N HIS A 74 7.30 -16.71 -13.22
CA HIS A 74 7.65 -16.15 -11.91
C HIS A 74 9.16 -16.36 -11.64
N PRO A 75 9.96 -15.30 -11.39
CA PRO A 75 11.43 -15.38 -11.55
C PRO A 75 12.23 -16.16 -10.49
N ASP A 76 11.65 -16.61 -9.39
CA ASP A 76 12.44 -16.94 -8.19
C ASP A 76 11.80 -17.99 -7.26
N GLY A 77 10.74 -18.67 -7.70
CA GLY A 77 10.10 -19.77 -6.96
C GLY A 77 9.32 -19.37 -5.70
N ARG A 78 9.26 -18.08 -5.33
CA ARG A 78 8.57 -17.58 -4.12
C ARG A 78 7.03 -17.55 -4.22
N GLY A 79 6.48 -17.95 -5.37
CA GLY A 79 5.05 -17.87 -5.68
C GLY A 79 4.61 -16.48 -6.14
N LEU A 80 3.53 -16.43 -6.93
CA LEU A 80 3.07 -15.23 -7.61
C LEU A 80 2.77 -14.06 -6.67
N ILE A 81 2.02 -14.28 -5.58
CA ILE A 81 1.63 -13.21 -4.67
C ILE A 81 2.86 -12.57 -4.01
N ALA A 82 3.79 -13.38 -3.52
CA ALA A 82 5.01 -12.86 -2.89
C ALA A 82 5.90 -12.11 -3.90
N TRP A 83 5.95 -12.55 -5.16
CA TRP A 83 6.63 -11.80 -6.22
C TRP A 83 5.93 -10.46 -6.51
N LEU A 84 4.60 -10.44 -6.63
CA LEU A 84 3.84 -9.20 -6.82
C LEU A 84 4.00 -8.24 -5.65
N THR A 85 4.05 -8.74 -4.42
CA THR A 85 4.38 -7.95 -3.23
C THR A 85 5.71 -7.23 -3.41
N ALA A 86 6.79 -7.97 -3.68
CA ALA A 86 8.09 -7.34 -3.90
C ALA A 86 8.11 -6.36 -5.06
N ALA A 87 7.52 -6.74 -6.21
CA ALA A 87 7.49 -5.89 -7.37
C ALA A 87 6.76 -4.56 -7.09
N PHE A 88 5.76 -4.57 -6.21
CA PHE A 88 5.00 -3.39 -5.82
C PHE A 88 5.73 -2.55 -4.74
N THR A 89 6.37 -3.19 -3.76
CA THR A 89 6.92 -2.49 -2.59
C THR A 89 8.38 -2.09 -2.71
N GLU A 90 9.23 -2.96 -3.26
CA GLU A 90 10.70 -2.78 -3.32
C GLU A 90 11.14 -1.52 -4.09
N PRO A 91 10.51 -1.12 -5.22
CA PRO A 91 11.00 0.03 -6.00
C PRO A 91 11.05 1.36 -5.24
N LEU A 92 10.26 1.50 -4.18
CA LEU A 92 10.21 2.71 -3.34
C LEU A 92 10.68 2.45 -1.90
N ALA A 93 11.04 1.21 -1.55
CA ALA A 93 11.27 0.83 -0.16
C ALA A 93 12.41 1.63 0.49
N GLU A 94 13.57 1.71 -0.18
CA GLU A 94 14.73 2.46 0.33
C GLU A 94 14.41 3.95 0.43
N GLN A 95 13.87 4.56 -0.63
CA GLN A 95 13.54 5.99 -0.64
C GLN A 95 12.53 6.37 0.46
N VAL A 96 11.47 5.59 0.64
CA VAL A 96 10.45 5.86 1.67
C VAL A 96 11.04 5.66 3.06
N ARG A 97 11.85 4.62 3.27
CA ARG A 97 12.46 4.33 4.56
C ARG A 97 13.45 5.42 4.95
N GLU A 98 14.39 5.76 4.08
CA GLU A 98 15.38 6.83 4.30
C GLU A 98 14.71 8.20 4.49
N GLY A 99 13.68 8.50 3.70
CA GLY A 99 12.93 9.75 3.84
C GLY A 99 12.20 9.83 5.18
N THR A 100 11.61 8.72 5.63
CA THR A 100 10.95 8.64 6.93
C THR A 100 11.97 8.76 8.07
N GLU A 101 13.09 8.04 7.98
CA GLU A 101 14.17 8.08 8.95
C GLU A 101 14.75 9.49 9.08
N ALA A 102 15.08 10.15 7.97
CA ALA A 102 15.62 11.51 7.97
C ALA A 102 14.62 12.53 8.55
N MET A 103 13.32 12.36 8.29
CA MET A 103 12.26 13.19 8.88
C MET A 103 12.19 13.02 10.40
N LEU A 104 12.28 11.78 10.90
CA LEU A 104 12.23 11.49 12.33
C LEU A 104 13.51 11.97 13.04
N ASP A 105 14.69 11.68 12.49
CA ASP A 105 15.99 12.08 13.05
C ASP A 105 16.17 13.60 13.07
N GLY A 106 15.56 14.31 12.12
CA GLY A 106 15.57 15.77 12.04
C GLY A 106 14.55 16.47 12.94
N SER A 107 13.65 15.73 13.60
CA SER A 107 12.57 16.31 14.40
C SER A 107 12.93 16.40 15.88
N PRO A 108 12.65 17.53 16.56
CA PRO A 108 12.73 17.59 18.02
C PRO A 108 11.65 16.74 18.72
N ASP A 109 10.58 16.38 18.00
CA ASP A 109 9.51 15.50 18.47
C ASP A 109 9.10 14.52 17.36
N PRO A 110 9.78 13.36 17.24
CA PRO A 110 9.51 12.38 16.19
C PRO A 110 8.07 11.84 16.21
N PHE A 111 7.51 11.62 17.41
CA PHE A 111 6.13 11.15 17.59
C PHE A 111 5.12 12.15 17.02
N ALA A 112 5.26 13.44 17.33
CA ALA A 112 4.35 14.46 16.84
C ALA A 112 4.40 14.56 15.31
N VAL A 113 5.60 14.56 14.72
CA VAL A 113 5.76 14.61 13.26
C VAL A 113 5.16 13.38 12.57
N MET A 114 5.34 12.18 13.13
CA MET A 114 4.74 10.96 12.58
C MET A 114 3.21 10.99 12.67
N THR A 115 2.66 11.45 13.80
CA THR A 115 1.22 11.58 14.01
C THR A 115 0.60 12.57 13.02
N GLU A 116 1.22 13.72 12.82
CA GLU A 116 0.75 14.71 11.84
C GLU A 116 0.86 14.20 10.40
N LEU A 117 1.92 13.45 10.07
CA LEU A 117 2.03 12.77 8.79
C LEU A 117 0.89 11.77 8.59
N ALA A 118 0.59 10.94 9.60
CA ALA A 118 -0.47 9.95 9.53
C ALA A 118 -1.85 10.60 9.35
N LYS A 119 -2.17 11.65 10.12
CA LYS A 119 -3.41 12.43 9.97
C LYS A 119 -3.55 13.05 8.58
N ARG A 120 -2.46 13.60 8.04
CA ARG A 120 -2.44 14.16 6.69
C ARG A 120 -2.70 13.09 5.63
N VAL A 121 -1.98 11.96 5.70
CA VAL A 121 -2.15 10.85 4.75
C VAL A 121 -3.58 10.29 4.84
N GLU A 122 -4.13 10.16 6.06
CA GLU A 122 -5.52 9.77 6.29
C GLU A 122 -6.51 10.68 5.55
N GLY A 123 -6.37 11.99 5.75
CA GLY A 123 -7.27 13.00 5.15
C GLY A 123 -7.10 13.22 3.65
N GLU A 124 -5.90 12.97 3.11
CA GLU A 124 -5.57 13.31 1.72
C GLU A 124 -5.58 12.11 0.75
N GLN A 125 -5.27 10.88 1.21
CA GLN A 125 -4.96 9.77 0.30
C GLN A 125 -5.98 8.63 0.27
N TYR A 126 -6.82 8.47 1.29
CA TYR A 126 -7.74 7.32 1.35
C TYR A 126 -9.18 7.64 0.89
N GLY A 127 -9.72 8.80 1.28
CA GLY A 127 -11.07 9.21 0.91
C GLY A 127 -12.18 8.31 1.46
N ALA A 128 -13.38 8.42 0.91
CA ALA A 128 -14.62 7.81 1.39
C ALA A 128 -14.69 6.28 1.19
N GLN A 129 -13.72 5.68 0.51
CA GLN A 129 -13.60 4.22 0.41
C GLN A 129 -13.06 3.59 1.71
N PHE A 130 -12.56 4.41 2.64
CA PHE A 130 -12.00 3.98 3.90
C PHE A 130 -12.80 4.56 5.07
N ALA A 131 -12.78 3.87 6.20
CA ALA A 131 -13.37 4.33 7.44
C ALA A 131 -12.37 4.13 8.57
N PHE A 132 -12.10 5.20 9.30
CA PHE A 132 -11.13 5.25 10.39
C PHE A 132 -11.83 5.54 11.71
N GLU A 133 -11.32 4.96 12.79
CA GLU A 133 -11.70 5.28 14.17
C GLU A 133 -10.42 5.60 14.95
N HIS A 134 -10.45 6.68 15.74
CA HIS A 134 -9.32 7.07 16.58
C HIS A 134 -9.66 6.79 18.04
N SER A 135 -9.16 5.67 18.57
CA SER A 135 -9.38 5.31 19.98
C SER A 135 -8.51 6.11 20.95
N GLN A 136 -7.42 6.70 20.45
CA GLN A 136 -6.54 7.59 21.19
C GLN A 136 -5.90 8.61 20.23
N ASP A 137 -5.88 9.88 20.63
CA ASP A 137 -5.17 10.97 19.95
C ASP A 137 -4.78 12.01 21.01
N ASP A 138 -3.64 11.78 21.66
CA ASP A 138 -3.11 12.64 22.72
C ASP A 138 -1.58 12.64 22.74
N GLU A 139 -0.99 13.30 23.73
CA GLU A 139 0.47 13.41 23.87
C GLU A 139 1.17 12.08 24.11
N ARG A 140 0.45 11.01 24.47
CA ARG A 140 1.01 9.68 24.79
C ARG A 140 0.82 8.66 23.68
N GLY A 141 -0.20 8.82 22.85
CA GLY A 141 -0.49 7.86 21.80
C GLY A 141 -1.41 8.39 20.71
N PHE A 142 -1.25 7.83 19.52
CA PHE A 142 -2.12 8.04 18.37
C PHE A 142 -2.50 6.68 17.79
N HIS A 143 -3.75 6.29 17.97
CA HIS A 143 -4.27 4.98 17.58
C HIS A 143 -5.34 5.17 16.52
N THR A 144 -5.02 4.79 15.29
CA THR A 144 -5.96 4.79 14.17
C THR A 144 -6.30 3.36 13.77
N ASP A 145 -7.58 3.01 13.84
CA ASP A 145 -8.09 1.72 13.38
C ASP A 145 -8.82 1.89 12.04
N VAL A 146 -8.43 1.10 11.04
CA VAL A 146 -9.17 1.03 9.77
C VAL A 146 -10.28 0.00 9.89
N HIS A 147 -11.54 0.45 9.84
CA HIS A 147 -12.74 -0.40 9.90
C HIS A 147 -13.28 -0.77 8.52
N ARG A 148 -12.95 0.01 7.50
CA ARG A 148 -13.27 -0.29 6.10
C ARG A 148 -12.06 0.00 5.22
N CYS A 149 -11.72 -0.93 4.35
CA CYS A 149 -10.56 -0.85 3.47
C CYS A 149 -10.99 -0.92 2.01
N GLY A 150 -10.87 0.20 1.27
CA GLY A 150 -11.24 0.26 -0.14
C GLY A 150 -10.49 -0.75 -1.02
N TYR A 151 -9.24 -1.06 -0.69
CA TYR A 151 -8.46 -2.08 -1.39
C TYR A 151 -9.07 -3.46 -1.24
N HIS A 152 -9.41 -3.83 0.00
CA HIS A 152 -9.99 -5.13 0.30
C HIS A 152 -11.37 -5.28 -0.34
N ASP A 153 -12.22 -4.25 -0.22
CA ASP A 153 -13.54 -4.21 -0.85
C ASP A 153 -13.44 -4.42 -2.38
N PHE A 154 -12.46 -3.76 -3.03
CA PHE A 154 -12.20 -3.93 -4.46
C PHE A 154 -11.79 -5.37 -4.79
N PHE A 155 -10.82 -5.93 -4.07
CA PHE A 155 -10.37 -7.30 -4.32
C PHE A 155 -11.45 -8.36 -4.05
N VAL A 156 -12.26 -8.19 -3.01
CA VAL A 156 -13.41 -9.06 -2.71
C VAL A 156 -14.42 -9.02 -3.84
N LYS A 157 -14.77 -7.82 -4.35
CA LYS A 157 -15.67 -7.67 -5.51
C LYS A 157 -15.16 -8.39 -6.76
N HIS A 158 -13.86 -8.65 -6.84
CA HIS A 158 -13.20 -9.28 -7.97
C HIS A 158 -12.72 -10.72 -7.70
N ASP A 159 -13.21 -11.35 -6.64
CA ASP A 159 -12.87 -12.72 -6.21
C ASP A 159 -11.36 -12.94 -6.04
N ALA A 160 -10.67 -11.96 -5.46
CA ALA A 160 -9.21 -11.95 -5.33
C ALA A 160 -8.74 -11.37 -3.99
N ALA A 161 -9.50 -11.59 -2.90
CA ALA A 161 -9.23 -11.03 -1.57
C ALA A 161 -7.82 -11.36 -1.05
N GLU A 162 -7.23 -12.48 -1.51
CA GLU A 162 -5.86 -12.90 -1.20
C GLU A 162 -4.78 -11.92 -1.68
N LEU A 163 -5.11 -10.94 -2.53
CA LEU A 163 -4.20 -9.89 -2.99
C LEU A 163 -4.13 -8.69 -2.05
N THR A 164 -5.05 -8.56 -1.09
CA THR A 164 -5.05 -7.43 -0.14
C THR A 164 -3.69 -7.24 0.56
N PRO A 165 -3.01 -8.30 1.03
CA PRO A 165 -1.68 -8.17 1.64
C PRO A 165 -0.60 -7.57 0.75
N VAL A 166 -0.73 -7.64 -0.59
CA VAL A 166 0.23 -7.00 -1.53
C VAL A 166 0.29 -5.49 -1.28
N LEU A 167 -0.87 -4.85 -1.11
CA LEU A 167 -0.94 -3.41 -0.85
C LEU A 167 -0.62 -3.07 0.61
N CYS A 168 -1.05 -3.89 1.57
CA CYS A 168 -0.73 -3.68 2.99
C CYS A 168 0.78 -3.75 3.29
N ALA A 169 1.54 -4.49 2.47
CA ALA A 169 2.98 -4.61 2.60
C ALA A 169 3.72 -3.29 2.29
N PHE A 170 3.11 -2.38 1.52
CA PHE A 170 3.73 -1.08 1.23
C PHE A 170 3.96 -0.26 2.50
N ASP A 171 3.12 -0.42 3.52
CA ASP A 171 3.26 0.31 4.78
C ASP A 171 4.58 0.02 5.50
N ALA A 172 5.15 -1.19 5.31
CA ALA A 172 6.43 -1.57 5.90
C ALA A 172 7.56 -0.63 5.49
N ASN A 173 7.46 -0.04 4.29
CA ASN A 173 8.45 0.89 3.79
C ASN A 173 8.63 2.13 4.70
N TRP A 174 7.60 2.55 5.43
CA TRP A 174 7.69 3.70 6.34
C TRP A 174 7.78 3.30 7.81
N TYR A 175 7.02 2.32 8.30
CA TYR A 175 7.03 2.04 9.75
C TYR A 175 8.29 1.31 10.21
N GLU A 176 8.99 0.59 9.33
CA GLU A 176 10.27 -0.03 9.65
C GLU A 176 11.40 1.00 9.84
N ALA A 177 11.19 2.26 9.46
CA ALA A 177 12.13 3.35 9.74
C ALA A 177 12.08 3.83 11.19
N ILE A 178 11.03 3.47 11.95
CA ILE A 178 10.86 3.88 13.34
C ILE A 178 11.77 3.03 14.23
N ASP A 179 12.74 3.68 14.86
CA ASP A 179 13.60 3.11 15.89
C ASP A 179 13.11 3.61 17.26
N PRO A 180 12.51 2.75 18.10
CA PRO A 180 11.95 3.21 19.36
C PRO A 180 12.97 3.83 20.32
N GLU A 181 14.19 3.29 20.39
CA GLU A 181 15.23 3.80 21.31
C GLU A 181 15.72 5.19 20.87
N ARG A 182 15.79 5.42 19.55
CA ARG A 182 16.21 6.70 18.97
C ARG A 182 15.07 7.72 18.91
N HIS A 183 13.86 7.29 18.59
CA HIS A 183 12.72 8.16 18.28
C HIS A 183 11.76 8.36 19.45
N GLY A 184 11.86 7.54 20.51
CA GLY A 184 11.07 7.68 21.73
C GLY A 184 9.59 7.28 21.59
N PHE A 185 9.25 6.52 20.55
CA PHE A 185 7.91 5.95 20.36
C PHE A 185 7.99 4.66 19.55
N ARG A 186 6.97 3.81 19.64
CA ARG A 186 6.86 2.56 18.89
C ARG A 186 5.65 2.56 17.97
N PHE A 187 5.73 1.81 16.89
CA PHE A 187 4.58 1.46 16.06
C PHE A 187 4.15 0.01 16.32
N THR A 188 2.85 -0.24 16.41
CA THR A 188 2.28 -1.59 16.52
C THR A 188 1.16 -1.80 15.49
N ARG A 189 1.24 -2.92 14.77
CA ARG A 189 0.19 -3.43 13.87
C ARG A 189 0.12 -4.95 13.94
N SER A 190 -0.82 -5.46 14.73
CA SER A 190 -0.94 -6.89 15.04
C SER A 190 -1.65 -7.71 13.95
N THR A 191 -2.45 -7.07 13.10
CA THR A 191 -3.21 -7.71 12.03
C THR A 191 -3.55 -6.69 10.93
N THR A 192 -4.19 -7.14 9.87
CA THR A 192 -4.86 -6.30 8.89
C THR A 192 -6.14 -6.99 8.43
N ILE A 193 -7.09 -6.25 7.88
CA ILE A 193 -8.25 -6.81 7.16
C ILE A 193 -7.79 -7.79 6.06
N GLY A 194 -6.69 -7.48 5.37
CA GLY A 194 -6.11 -8.36 4.36
C GLY A 194 -5.58 -9.71 4.88
N LEU A 195 -5.31 -9.81 6.18
CA LEU A 195 -4.91 -11.05 6.86
C LEU A 195 -6.07 -11.71 7.63
N GLY A 196 -7.31 -11.24 7.43
CA GLY A 196 -8.51 -11.75 8.11
C GLY A 196 -8.82 -11.07 9.45
N GLY A 197 -8.12 -9.98 9.78
CA GLY A 197 -8.46 -9.12 10.92
C GLY A 197 -9.81 -8.41 10.72
N ARG A 198 -10.47 -8.04 11.81
CA ARG A 198 -11.69 -7.22 11.74
C ARG A 198 -11.41 -5.74 11.45
N ILE A 199 -10.18 -5.31 11.73
CA ILE A 199 -9.67 -3.95 11.57
C ILE A 199 -8.20 -4.00 11.14
N CYS A 200 -7.64 -2.88 10.69
CA CYS A 200 -6.19 -2.67 10.61
C CYS A 200 -5.76 -1.65 11.69
N PRO A 201 -5.13 -2.08 12.80
CA PRO A 201 -4.64 -1.14 13.80
C PRO A 201 -3.31 -0.51 13.38
N PHE A 202 -3.25 0.82 13.34
CA PHE A 202 -2.05 1.63 13.16
C PHE A 202 -1.83 2.45 14.42
N HIS A 203 -1.05 1.91 15.36
CA HIS A 203 -0.91 2.50 16.69
C HIS A 203 0.51 3.00 16.92
N PHE A 204 0.63 4.27 17.29
CA PHE A 204 1.85 4.86 17.81
C PHE A 204 1.72 5.10 19.32
N ASP A 205 2.68 4.61 20.10
CA ASP A 205 2.76 4.86 21.54
C ASP A 205 4.11 5.49 21.88
N ARG A 206 4.14 6.58 22.65
CA ARG A 206 5.39 7.07 23.24
C ARG A 206 5.97 6.04 24.20
N GLN A 207 7.29 6.02 24.30
CA GLN A 207 7.98 5.29 25.36
C GLN A 207 8.04 6.16 26.63
N ASP A 208 7.84 5.53 27.79
CA ASP A 208 7.92 6.16 29.11
C ASP A 208 9.37 6.57 29.47
#